data_AF-A0A7W1DVS9-F1
#
_entry.id   AF-A0A7W1DVS9-F1
#
_cell.length_a   1.000
_cell.length_b   1.000
_cell.length_c   1.000
_cell.angle_alpha   90.00
_cell.angle_beta   90.00
_cell.angle_gamma   90.00
#
_symmetry.space_group_name_H-M   'P 1'
#
loop_
_entity.id
_entity.type
_entity.pdbx_description
1 polymer ?
#
loop_
_entity_poly.entity_id
_entity_poly.type
_entity_poly.pdbx_seq_one_letter_code
_entity_poly.pdbx_strand_id
1 'polypeptide(L)'
;MGMTAAARDEQKSDRTRAGMIPGQLPIGLLLILISWPLAWSGTPTWSEHTFFPLWLGYILTVDGLTRWRSGDSLLTRDWRRFVLLFLLSMPLWWLFEFANQFLGNWRYVQARPLSPLEFALRSSLAFSTVIPALFVTAEWWRTFAFFQRPRRWLRIAPSRRGLLAIAGLGLSMFLLSLIAPQQAFPLVWLGLFFFFDPINALVGNQSLAAEVARRRWDTVLVLIVAGLTCGFFWEMWNINSLPKWIYVVPYVDRPKLFEMPLLGYGGYPPFALEVYAAYNLMFGLLFRRRDRYPRFDAAAVEGAARSGN
;
A
#
# COMPACT_ATOMS: atom_id res chain seq x y z
N MET A 1 -13.14 -24.80 39.97
CA MET A 1 -14.34 -24.40 39.21
C MET A 1 -14.17 -24.85 37.77
N GLY A 2 -14.96 -25.85 37.35
CA GLY A 2 -14.85 -26.44 36.01
C GLY A 2 -15.49 -25.54 34.95
N MET A 3 -14.75 -25.33 33.86
CA MET A 3 -15.23 -24.61 32.67
C MET A 3 -16.49 -25.30 32.11
N THR A 4 -17.53 -24.52 31.81
CA THR A 4 -18.83 -25.03 31.32
C THR A 4 -18.67 -25.70 29.94
N ALA A 5 -19.56 -26.64 29.61
CA ALA A 5 -19.54 -27.35 28.32
C ALA A 5 -19.60 -26.38 27.12
N ALA A 6 -20.39 -25.29 27.23
CA ALA A 6 -20.46 -24.24 26.21
C ALA A 6 -19.11 -23.50 26.03
N ALA A 7 -18.42 -23.16 27.12
CA ALA A 7 -17.10 -22.52 27.05
C ALA A 7 -16.02 -23.47 26.50
N ARG A 8 -16.17 -24.79 26.71
CA ARG A 8 -15.33 -25.80 26.08
C ARG A 8 -15.61 -25.94 24.58
N ASP A 9 -16.86 -25.85 24.16
CA ASP A 9 -17.25 -25.93 22.75
C ASP A 9 -16.89 -24.66 21.95
N GLU A 10 -16.99 -23.48 22.54
CA GLU A 10 -16.47 -22.23 21.95
C GLU A 10 -14.95 -22.27 21.80
N GLN A 11 -14.22 -22.69 22.84
CA GLN A 11 -12.77 -22.80 22.79
C GLN A 11 -12.29 -23.91 21.83
N LYS A 12 -13.09 -24.97 21.64
CA LYS A 12 -12.85 -26.03 20.66
C LYS A 12 -13.16 -25.56 19.24
N SER A 13 -14.25 -24.81 19.04
CA SER A 13 -14.62 -24.17 17.77
C SER A 13 -13.54 -23.18 17.29
N ASP A 14 -13.03 -22.33 18.20
CA ASP A 14 -11.95 -21.40 17.89
C ASP A 14 -10.62 -22.10 17.59
N ARG A 15 -10.29 -23.16 18.32
CA ARG A 15 -9.11 -24.00 18.00
C ARG A 15 -9.25 -24.75 16.68
N THR A 16 -10.46 -25.12 16.28
CA THR A 16 -10.72 -25.83 15.01
C THR A 16 -10.64 -24.86 13.83
N ARG A 17 -11.08 -23.62 14.00
CA ARG A 17 -10.92 -22.54 13.00
C ARG A 17 -9.47 -22.06 12.84
N ALA A 18 -8.67 -22.10 13.91
CA ALA A 18 -7.26 -21.72 13.89
C ALA A 18 -6.36 -22.66 13.04
N GLY A 19 -6.83 -23.88 12.73
CA GLY A 19 -6.08 -24.85 11.92
C GLY A 19 -6.46 -24.90 10.43
N MET A 20 -7.55 -24.24 10.01
CA MET A 20 -8.02 -24.31 8.63
C MET A 20 -7.36 -23.23 7.77
N ILE A 21 -6.78 -23.64 6.64
CA ILE A 21 -6.20 -22.73 5.65
C ILE A 21 -7.31 -21.77 5.16
N PRO A 22 -7.14 -20.44 5.30
CA PRO A 22 -8.12 -19.48 4.82
C PRO A 22 -8.34 -19.61 3.31
N GLY A 23 -9.60 -19.64 2.85
CA GLY A 23 -9.93 -19.88 1.44
C GLY A 23 -9.31 -18.88 0.45
N GLN A 24 -9.03 -17.64 0.87
CA GLN A 24 -8.35 -16.66 0.02
C GLN A 24 -6.89 -17.01 -0.26
N LEU A 25 -6.21 -17.75 0.63
CA LEU A 25 -4.79 -18.08 0.50
C LEU A 25 -4.51 -18.99 -0.72
N PRO A 26 -5.17 -20.17 -0.88
CA PRO A 26 -4.94 -21.02 -2.05
C PRO A 26 -5.40 -20.35 -3.35
N ILE A 27 -6.46 -19.52 -3.32
CA ILE A 27 -6.90 -18.74 -4.49
C ILE A 27 -5.79 -17.76 -4.91
N GLY A 28 -5.23 -17.02 -3.95
CA GLY A 28 -4.14 -16.10 -4.22
C GLY A 28 -2.90 -16.79 -4.77
N LEU A 29 -2.52 -17.93 -4.18
CA LEU A 29 -1.37 -18.71 -4.62
C LEU A 29 -1.58 -19.27 -6.04
N LEU A 30 -2.79 -19.75 -6.37
CA LEU A 30 -3.11 -20.22 -7.71
C LEU A 30 -3.02 -19.09 -8.75
N LEU A 31 -3.52 -17.89 -8.42
CA LEU A 31 -3.41 -16.72 -9.29
C LEU A 31 -1.95 -16.35 -9.54
N ILE A 32 -1.08 -16.37 -8.51
CA ILE A 32 0.36 -16.12 -8.67
C ILE A 32 0.99 -17.22 -9.54
N LEU A 33 0.71 -18.49 -9.23
CA LEU A 33 1.28 -19.65 -9.91
C LEU A 33 0.97 -19.68 -11.41
N ILE A 34 -0.19 -19.17 -11.81
CA ILE A 34 -0.59 -19.07 -13.22
C ILE A 34 -0.06 -17.76 -13.83
N SER A 35 -0.29 -16.63 -13.18
CA SER A 35 -0.07 -15.31 -13.79
C SER A 35 1.41 -14.96 -13.90
N TRP A 36 2.24 -15.37 -12.94
CA TRP A 36 3.67 -15.04 -12.98
C TRP A 36 4.39 -15.76 -14.14
N PRO A 37 4.31 -17.09 -14.32
CA PRO A 37 4.91 -17.73 -15.48
C PRO A 37 4.39 -17.16 -16.81
N LEU A 38 3.08 -16.89 -16.91
CA LEU A 38 2.50 -16.25 -18.10
C LEU A 38 3.02 -14.82 -18.32
N ALA A 39 3.27 -14.06 -17.26
CA ALA A 39 3.81 -12.71 -17.37
C ALA A 39 5.22 -12.72 -17.96
N TRP A 40 6.05 -13.67 -17.54
CA TRP A 40 7.47 -13.74 -17.91
C TRP A 40 7.77 -14.54 -19.18
N SER A 41 6.94 -15.53 -19.49
CA SER A 41 7.20 -16.49 -20.59
C SER A 41 6.02 -16.67 -21.54
N GLY A 42 4.86 -16.09 -21.23
CA GLY A 42 3.68 -16.16 -22.07
C GLY A 42 3.87 -15.35 -23.36
N THR A 43 3.10 -15.72 -24.39
CA THR A 43 3.02 -14.89 -25.60
C THR A 43 2.34 -13.56 -25.27
N PRO A 44 2.57 -12.49 -26.07
CA PRO A 44 1.97 -11.18 -25.84
C PRO A 44 0.44 -11.19 -25.66
N THR A 45 -0.26 -12.13 -26.31
CA THR A 45 -1.71 -12.35 -26.18
C THR A 45 -2.14 -12.65 -24.75
N TRP A 46 -1.30 -13.36 -23.97
CA TRP A 46 -1.60 -13.75 -22.59
C TRP A 46 -0.91 -12.85 -21.59
N SER A 47 0.38 -12.56 -21.82
CA SER A 47 1.20 -11.78 -20.89
C SER A 47 0.59 -10.40 -20.63
N GLU A 48 -0.07 -9.78 -21.63
CA GLU A 48 -0.63 -8.43 -21.52
C GLU A 48 -1.77 -8.28 -20.50
N HIS A 49 -2.30 -9.39 -20.00
CA HIS A 49 -3.42 -9.45 -19.06
C HIS A 49 -3.03 -9.92 -17.65
N THR A 50 -1.75 -10.21 -17.41
CA THR A 50 -1.30 -10.90 -16.19
C THR A 50 -1.09 -9.98 -14.99
N PHE A 51 -0.88 -8.68 -15.20
CA PHE A 51 -0.53 -7.76 -14.11
C PHE A 51 -1.58 -7.75 -12.99
N PHE A 52 -2.85 -7.52 -13.34
CA PHE A 52 -3.91 -7.45 -12.34
C PHE A 52 -4.16 -8.79 -11.64
N PRO A 53 -4.32 -9.93 -12.35
CA PRO A 53 -4.45 -11.24 -11.72
C PRO A 53 -3.25 -11.60 -10.81
N LEU A 54 -2.03 -11.25 -11.20
CA LEU A 54 -0.83 -11.49 -10.39
C LEU A 54 -0.87 -10.70 -9.08
N TRP A 55 -1.18 -9.40 -9.14
CA TRP A 55 -1.28 -8.56 -7.95
C TRP A 55 -2.50 -8.89 -7.10
N LEU A 56 -3.63 -9.26 -7.70
CA LEU A 56 -4.77 -9.80 -6.95
C LEU A 56 -4.36 -11.09 -6.22
N GLY A 57 -3.58 -11.94 -6.88
CA GLY A 57 -2.98 -13.13 -6.28
C GLY A 57 -2.14 -12.80 -5.05
N TYR A 58 -1.21 -11.86 -5.18
CA TYR A 58 -0.41 -11.33 -4.07
C TYR A 58 -1.28 -10.84 -2.92
N ILE A 59 -2.26 -9.98 -3.22
CA ILE A 59 -3.13 -9.37 -2.23
C ILE A 59 -3.88 -10.45 -1.43
N LEU A 60 -4.48 -11.42 -2.12
CA LEU A 60 -5.22 -12.52 -1.47
C LEU A 60 -4.31 -13.47 -0.69
N THR A 61 -3.11 -13.74 -1.20
CA THR A 61 -2.11 -14.56 -0.49
C THR A 61 -1.67 -13.87 0.80
N VAL A 62 -1.29 -12.60 0.76
CA VAL A 62 -0.80 -11.88 1.93
C VAL A 62 -1.92 -11.64 2.95
N ASP A 63 -3.13 -11.31 2.50
CA ASP A 63 -4.32 -11.23 3.36
C ASP A 63 -4.63 -12.59 4.02
N GLY A 64 -4.58 -13.68 3.25
CA GLY A 64 -4.77 -15.05 3.75
C GLY A 64 -3.70 -15.47 4.76
N LEU A 65 -2.44 -15.12 4.54
CA LEU A 65 -1.35 -15.34 5.51
C LEU A 65 -1.58 -14.52 6.79
N THR A 66 -2.08 -13.29 6.67
CA THR A 66 -2.43 -12.44 7.82
C THR A 66 -3.52 -13.08 8.64
N ARG A 67 -4.60 -13.55 7.99
CA ARG A 67 -5.69 -14.28 8.64
C ARG A 67 -5.22 -15.56 9.30
N TRP A 68 -4.38 -16.33 8.62
CA TRP A 68 -3.87 -17.57 9.17
C TRP A 68 -3.01 -17.33 10.43
N ARG A 69 -2.25 -16.23 10.47
CA ARG A 69 -1.38 -15.88 11.60
C ARG A 69 -2.08 -15.19 12.76
N SER A 70 -3.15 -14.42 12.50
CA SER A 70 -3.78 -13.56 13.51
C SER A 70 -5.27 -13.79 13.74
N GLY A 71 -5.91 -14.65 12.95
CA GLY A 71 -7.37 -14.89 12.99
C GLY A 71 -8.21 -13.83 12.28
N ASP A 72 -7.62 -12.69 11.91
CA ASP A 72 -8.29 -11.55 11.26
C ASP A 72 -7.48 -11.05 10.05
N SER A 73 -8.14 -10.35 9.14
CA SER A 73 -7.53 -9.76 7.93
C SER A 73 -8.42 -8.69 7.34
N LEU A 74 -7.89 -7.83 6.47
CA LEU A 74 -8.68 -6.77 5.83
C LEU A 74 -9.90 -7.34 5.11
N LEU A 75 -9.72 -8.38 4.28
CA LEU A 75 -10.80 -8.95 3.49
C LEU A 75 -11.91 -9.53 4.37
N THR A 76 -11.55 -10.28 5.42
CA THR A 76 -12.55 -10.91 6.29
C THR A 76 -13.21 -9.96 7.27
N ARG A 77 -12.54 -8.86 7.60
CA ARG A 77 -13.08 -7.84 8.52
C ARG A 77 -14.22 -7.05 7.90
N ASP A 78 -14.08 -6.64 6.64
CA ASP A 78 -15.13 -5.93 5.89
C ASP A 78 -14.81 -5.97 4.38
N TRP A 79 -15.47 -6.89 3.66
CA TRP A 79 -15.23 -7.07 2.22
C TRP A 79 -15.58 -5.83 1.38
N ARG A 80 -16.54 -5.01 1.82
CA ARG A 80 -16.95 -3.80 1.09
C ARG A 80 -15.87 -2.74 1.20
N ARG A 81 -15.31 -2.56 2.40
CA ARG A 81 -14.15 -1.68 2.58
C ARG A 81 -12.91 -2.22 1.90
N PHE A 82 -12.76 -3.54 1.82
CA PHE A 82 -11.68 -4.16 1.05
C PHE A 82 -11.76 -3.78 -0.44
N VAL A 83 -12.94 -3.90 -1.06
CA VAL A 83 -13.17 -3.47 -2.46
C VAL A 83 -12.96 -1.96 -2.61
N LEU A 84 -13.37 -1.16 -1.63
CA LEU A 84 -13.14 0.28 -1.64
C LEU A 84 -11.65 0.65 -1.72
N LEU A 85 -10.74 -0.16 -1.15
CA LEU A 85 -9.28 0.05 -1.30
C LEU A 85 -8.89 0.07 -2.78
N PHE A 86 -9.45 -0.82 -3.60
CA PHE A 86 -9.17 -0.87 -5.03
C PHE A 86 -9.66 0.38 -5.76
N LEU A 87 -10.88 0.84 -5.43
CA LEU A 87 -11.47 2.02 -6.06
C LEU A 87 -10.70 3.31 -5.71
N LEU A 88 -10.28 3.46 -4.46
CA LEU A 88 -9.52 4.64 -4.02
C LEU A 88 -8.07 4.62 -4.56
N SER A 89 -7.55 3.45 -4.91
CA SER A 89 -6.19 3.31 -5.45
C SER A 89 -6.03 3.90 -6.85
N MET A 90 -7.08 3.84 -7.66
CA MET A 90 -7.06 4.30 -9.06
C MET A 90 -6.72 5.79 -9.19
N PRO A 91 -7.47 6.74 -8.59
CA PRO A 91 -7.18 8.17 -8.72
C PRO A 91 -5.84 8.57 -8.10
N LEU A 92 -5.38 7.84 -7.07
CA LEU A 92 -4.07 8.09 -6.47
C LEU A 92 -2.94 7.85 -7.48
N TRP A 93 -2.92 6.72 -8.18
CA TRP A 93 -1.85 6.48 -9.15
C TRP A 93 -1.98 7.37 -10.40
N TRP A 94 -3.22 7.69 -10.82
CA TRP A 94 -3.42 8.66 -11.90
C TRP A 94 -2.82 10.05 -11.60
N LEU A 95 -2.71 10.44 -10.32
CA LEU A 95 -1.99 11.66 -9.93
C LEU A 95 -0.48 11.56 -10.21
N PHE A 96 0.12 10.39 -10.00
CA PHE A 96 1.52 10.13 -10.36
C PHE A 96 1.70 10.06 -11.87
N GLU A 97 0.77 9.48 -12.62
CA GLU A 97 0.79 9.52 -14.09
C GLU A 97 0.66 10.96 -14.62
N PHE A 98 -0.17 11.79 -13.99
CA PHE A 98 -0.23 13.23 -14.30
C PHE A 98 1.14 13.89 -14.09
N ALA A 99 1.78 13.65 -12.93
CA ALA A 99 3.11 14.18 -12.67
C ALA A 99 4.14 13.65 -13.70
N ASN A 100 4.05 12.38 -14.06
CA ASN A 100 4.96 11.74 -14.99
C ASN A 100 4.89 12.28 -16.42
N GLN A 101 3.78 12.92 -16.83
CA GLN A 101 3.72 13.65 -18.10
C GLN A 101 4.74 14.81 -18.17
N PHE A 102 5.15 15.35 -17.02
CA PHE A 102 6.19 16.38 -16.93
C PHE A 102 7.56 15.78 -16.61
N LEU A 103 7.60 14.76 -15.74
CA LEU A 103 8.84 14.17 -15.26
C LEU A 103 9.51 13.27 -16.30
N GLY A 104 8.73 12.45 -17.01
CA GLY A 104 9.26 11.41 -17.89
C GLY A 104 10.09 10.34 -17.17
N ASN A 105 9.88 10.16 -15.86
CA ASN A 105 10.67 9.25 -15.01
C ASN A 105 10.45 7.77 -15.34
N TRP A 106 9.26 7.43 -15.87
CA TRP A 106 8.99 6.09 -16.38
C TRP A 106 8.19 6.15 -17.69
N ARG A 107 8.35 5.11 -18.52
CA ARG A 107 7.54 4.90 -19.72
C ARG A 107 7.07 3.46 -19.82
N TYR A 108 5.86 3.27 -20.33
CA TYR A 108 5.29 1.95 -20.54
C TYR A 108 5.74 1.35 -21.87
N VAL A 109 6.14 0.09 -21.83
CA VAL A 109 6.36 -0.76 -23.01
C VAL A 109 5.16 -1.68 -23.12
N GLN A 110 4.41 -1.52 -24.21
CA GLN A 110 3.19 -2.28 -24.48
C GLN A 110 3.46 -3.44 -25.44
N ALA A 111 2.66 -4.50 -25.33
CA ALA A 111 2.66 -5.62 -26.26
C ALA A 111 2.25 -5.21 -27.68
N ARG A 112 1.36 -4.22 -27.78
CA ARG A 112 0.80 -3.69 -29.02
C ARG A 112 0.30 -2.26 -28.79
N PRO A 113 0.03 -1.50 -29.87
CA PRO A 113 -0.66 -0.22 -29.74
C PRO A 113 -2.02 -0.37 -29.06
N LEU A 114 -2.33 0.53 -28.13
CA LEU A 114 -3.61 0.59 -27.43
C LEU A 114 -4.33 1.89 -27.80
N SER A 115 -5.65 1.85 -27.94
CA SER A 115 -6.43 3.08 -28.01
C SER A 115 -6.36 3.84 -26.67
N PRO A 116 -6.58 5.17 -26.64
CA PRO A 116 -6.56 5.93 -25.38
C PRO A 116 -7.53 5.38 -24.33
N LEU A 117 -8.73 4.97 -24.75
CA LEU A 117 -9.72 4.38 -23.84
C LEU A 117 -9.27 3.02 -23.31
N GLU A 118 -8.74 2.15 -24.17
CA GLU A 118 -8.24 0.84 -23.74
C GLU A 118 -7.06 0.99 -22.76
N PHE A 119 -6.11 1.89 -23.05
CA PHE A 119 -5.02 2.21 -22.14
C PHE A 119 -5.54 2.72 -20.80
N ALA A 120 -6.50 3.64 -20.80
CA ALA A 120 -7.08 4.18 -19.57
C ALA A 120 -7.75 3.11 -18.71
N LEU A 121 -8.54 2.21 -19.32
CA LEU A 121 -9.23 1.13 -18.60
C LEU A 121 -8.25 0.10 -18.03
N ARG A 122 -7.29 -0.36 -18.85
CA ARG A 122 -6.28 -1.34 -18.42
C ARG A 122 -5.37 -0.78 -17.33
N SER A 123 -4.90 0.46 -17.50
CA SER A 123 -4.06 1.14 -16.51
C SER A 123 -4.83 1.36 -15.22
N SER A 124 -6.08 1.81 -15.30
CA SER A 124 -6.96 1.95 -14.14
C SER A 124 -7.13 0.63 -13.36
N LEU A 125 -7.29 -0.49 -14.06
CA LEU A 125 -7.34 -1.80 -13.42
C LEU A 125 -6.02 -2.15 -12.72
N ALA A 126 -4.87 -1.92 -13.37
CA ALA A 126 -3.56 -2.13 -12.75
C ALA A 126 -3.35 -1.22 -11.51
N PHE A 127 -3.67 0.06 -11.64
CA PHE A 127 -3.54 1.08 -10.60
C PHE A 127 -4.45 0.85 -9.40
N SER A 128 -5.54 0.10 -9.58
CA SER A 128 -6.42 -0.29 -8.48
C SER A 128 -5.72 -1.17 -7.42
N THR A 129 -4.55 -1.73 -7.71
CA THR A 129 -3.89 -2.71 -6.82
C THR A 129 -2.94 -2.09 -5.78
N VAL A 130 -2.58 -0.81 -5.91
CA VAL A 130 -1.52 -0.17 -5.09
C VAL A 130 -1.90 -0.10 -3.61
N ILE A 131 -3.03 0.55 -3.27
CA ILE A 131 -3.50 0.64 -1.88
C ILE A 131 -3.72 -0.74 -1.25
N PRO A 132 -4.52 -1.65 -1.85
CA PRO A 132 -4.78 -2.93 -1.21
C PRO A 132 -3.51 -3.75 -1.03
N ALA A 133 -2.59 -3.78 -2.00
CA ALA A 133 -1.31 -4.48 -1.84
C ALA A 133 -0.49 -3.93 -0.68
N LEU A 134 -0.33 -2.61 -0.59
CA LEU A 134 0.42 -2.01 0.50
C LEU A 134 -0.23 -2.29 1.87
N PHE A 135 -1.57 -2.21 1.94
CA PHE A 135 -2.30 -2.32 3.20
C PHE A 135 -2.35 -3.76 3.73
N VAL A 136 -2.55 -4.77 2.87
CA VAL A 136 -2.48 -6.17 3.32
C VAL A 136 -1.06 -6.52 3.76
N THR A 137 -0.04 -5.99 3.09
CA THR A 137 1.37 -6.20 3.46
C THR A 137 1.72 -5.52 4.77
N ALA A 138 1.18 -4.33 5.03
CA ALA A 138 1.32 -3.66 6.32
C ALA A 138 0.66 -4.46 7.48
N GLU A 139 -0.58 -4.96 7.30
CA GLU A 139 -1.21 -5.81 8.32
C GLU A 139 -0.46 -7.14 8.50
N TRP A 140 0.06 -7.72 7.43
CA TRP A 140 0.88 -8.92 7.51
C TRP A 140 2.14 -8.69 8.34
N TRP A 141 2.90 -7.62 8.09
CA TRP A 141 4.06 -7.27 8.90
C TRP A 141 3.71 -7.05 10.37
N ARG A 142 2.51 -6.50 10.67
CA ARG A 142 2.03 -6.37 12.06
C ARG A 142 1.82 -7.69 12.79
N THR A 143 1.69 -8.81 12.09
CA THR A 143 1.55 -10.13 12.73
C THR A 143 2.86 -10.64 13.34
N PHE A 144 4.00 -9.99 13.11
CA PHE A 144 5.29 -10.42 13.64
C PHE A 144 5.65 -9.73 14.96
N ALA A 145 6.24 -10.46 15.90
CA ALA A 145 6.53 -9.98 17.26
C ALA A 145 7.31 -8.65 17.32
N PHE A 146 8.24 -8.43 16.38
CA PHE A 146 8.99 -7.17 16.29
C PHE A 146 8.07 -5.97 16.00
N PHE A 147 7.05 -6.16 15.17
CA PHE A 147 6.12 -5.12 14.76
C PHE A 147 4.82 -5.12 15.58
N GLN A 148 4.54 -6.08 16.45
CA GLN A 148 3.37 -6.00 17.34
C GLN A 148 3.54 -4.95 18.44
N ARG A 149 4.78 -4.68 18.85
CA ARG A 149 5.07 -3.78 19.98
C ARG A 149 4.95 -2.31 19.56
N PRO A 150 4.32 -1.44 20.38
CA PRO A 150 4.36 -0.01 20.16
C PRO A 150 5.81 0.51 20.09
N ARG A 151 6.09 1.35 19.09
CA ARG A 151 7.41 1.96 18.89
C ARG A 151 7.34 3.41 19.28
N ARG A 152 8.05 3.75 20.36
CA ARG A 152 8.12 5.11 20.88
C ARG A 152 9.45 5.76 20.54
N TRP A 153 9.41 6.94 19.95
CA TRP A 153 10.61 7.71 19.61
C TRP A 153 10.37 9.22 19.78
N LEU A 154 10.93 10.05 18.89
CA LEU A 154 10.86 11.51 18.98
C LEU A 154 9.42 12.03 18.93
N ARG A 155 9.13 13.07 19.72
CA ARG A 155 7.87 13.82 19.63
C ARG A 155 8.00 14.91 18.58
N ILE A 156 7.29 14.77 17.47
CA ILE A 156 7.17 15.82 16.45
C ILE A 156 5.73 16.31 16.49
N ALA A 157 5.50 17.51 17.07
CA ALA A 157 4.16 18.04 17.29
C ALA A 157 4.05 19.50 16.79
N PRO A 158 3.97 19.72 15.46
CA PRO A 158 3.80 21.04 14.89
C PRO A 158 2.50 21.68 15.38
N SER A 159 2.50 23.00 15.58
CA SER A 159 1.27 23.75 15.85
C SER A 159 0.33 23.70 14.63
N ARG A 160 -0.91 24.17 14.77
CA ARG A 160 -1.85 24.31 13.63
C ARG A 160 -1.22 25.11 12.47
N ARG A 161 -0.51 26.20 12.78
CA ARG A 161 0.23 27.00 11.78
C ARG A 161 1.40 26.21 11.19
N GLY A 162 2.10 25.42 12.00
CA GLY A 162 3.15 24.53 11.54
C GLY A 162 2.65 23.46 10.57
N LEU A 163 1.49 22.82 10.85
CA LEU A 163 0.87 21.85 9.94
C LEU A 163 0.48 22.49 8.61
N LEU A 164 -0.08 23.71 8.63
CA LEU A 164 -0.37 24.46 7.41
C LEU A 164 0.90 24.80 6.62
N ALA A 165 1.98 25.18 7.31
CA ALA A 165 3.27 25.46 6.67
C ALA A 165 3.87 24.19 6.03
N ILE A 166 3.79 23.04 6.71
CA ILE A 166 4.23 21.75 6.16
C ILE A 166 3.38 21.37 4.94
N ALA A 167 2.06 21.55 5.00
CA ALA A 167 1.19 21.32 3.85
C ALA A 167 1.57 22.21 2.67
N GLY A 168 1.78 23.52 2.90
CA GLY A 168 2.24 24.45 1.88
C GLY A 168 3.60 24.07 1.28
N LEU A 169 4.52 23.60 2.12
CA LEU A 169 5.81 23.07 1.66
C LEU A 169 5.64 21.81 0.80
N GLY A 170 4.82 20.85 1.22
CA GLY A 170 4.54 19.63 0.45
C GLY A 170 3.95 19.93 -0.93
N LEU A 171 2.99 20.87 -0.99
CA LEU A 171 2.46 21.35 -2.27
C LEU A 171 3.56 22.00 -3.12
N SER A 172 4.40 22.83 -2.51
CA SER A 172 5.52 23.49 -3.21
C SER A 172 6.52 22.47 -3.75
N MET A 173 6.83 21.41 -2.98
CA MET A 173 7.71 20.31 -3.39
C MET A 173 7.12 19.56 -4.60
N PHE A 174 5.83 19.24 -4.58
CA PHE A 174 5.15 18.59 -5.69
C PHE A 174 5.17 19.48 -6.95
N LEU A 175 4.78 20.75 -6.83
CA LEU A 175 4.80 21.69 -7.97
C LEU A 175 6.22 21.92 -8.51
N LEU A 176 7.21 22.04 -7.64
CA LEU A 176 8.60 22.19 -8.05
C LEU A 176 9.10 20.97 -8.83
N SER A 177 8.67 19.76 -8.48
CA SER A 177 8.97 18.56 -9.26
C SER A 177 8.46 18.65 -10.70
N LEU A 178 7.31 19.30 -10.93
CA LEU A 178 6.74 19.48 -12.26
C LEU A 178 7.42 20.60 -13.07
N ILE A 179 7.86 21.66 -12.39
CA ILE A 179 8.48 22.84 -13.03
C ILE A 179 9.95 22.56 -13.37
N ALA A 180 10.67 21.85 -12.51
CA ALA A 180 12.10 21.54 -12.67
C ALA A 180 12.34 20.02 -12.65
N PRO A 181 11.77 19.25 -13.61
CA PRO A 181 11.77 17.79 -13.57
C PRO A 181 13.18 17.19 -13.56
N GLN A 182 14.16 17.82 -14.19
CA GLN A 182 15.53 17.28 -14.24
C GLN A 182 16.24 17.32 -12.87
N GLN A 183 15.89 18.24 -11.98
CA GLN A 183 16.56 18.45 -10.69
C GLN A 183 15.68 18.06 -9.50
N ALA A 184 14.38 18.34 -9.60
CA ALA A 184 13.43 18.23 -8.50
C ALA A 184 12.53 16.99 -8.59
N PHE A 185 12.75 16.07 -9.56
CA PHE A 185 11.95 14.85 -9.65
C PHE A 185 11.85 14.05 -8.34
N PRO A 186 12.87 13.96 -7.46
CA PRO A 186 12.73 13.17 -6.24
C PRO A 186 11.65 13.72 -5.30
N LEU A 187 11.33 15.01 -5.40
CA LEU A 187 10.35 15.67 -4.55
C LEU A 187 8.91 15.19 -4.81
N VAL A 188 8.63 14.57 -5.97
CA VAL A 188 7.30 14.00 -6.24
C VAL A 188 6.95 12.88 -5.25
N TRP A 189 7.97 12.13 -4.78
CA TRP A 189 7.84 11.00 -3.84
C TRP A 189 7.83 11.41 -2.37
N LEU A 190 7.83 12.72 -2.09
CA LEU A 190 7.76 13.30 -0.74
C LEU A 190 6.64 14.32 -0.60
N GLY A 191 6.39 15.09 -1.67
CA GLY A 191 5.52 16.25 -1.64
C GLY A 191 4.08 15.91 -1.28
N LEU A 192 3.55 14.79 -1.78
CA LEU A 192 2.18 14.40 -1.51
C LEU A 192 2.00 13.95 -0.06
N PHE A 193 3.00 13.32 0.56
CA PHE A 193 2.94 12.97 1.98
C PHE A 193 2.89 14.25 2.82
N PHE A 194 3.82 15.17 2.59
CA PHE A 194 3.87 16.44 3.31
C PHE A 194 2.65 17.34 3.03
N PHE A 195 1.96 17.14 1.92
CA PHE A 195 0.71 17.83 1.63
C PHE A 195 -0.49 17.18 2.34
N PHE A 196 -0.74 15.89 2.13
CA PHE A 196 -1.95 15.20 2.59
C PHE A 196 -1.97 14.91 4.09
N ASP A 197 -0.85 14.47 4.68
CA ASP A 197 -0.86 14.01 6.08
C ASP A 197 -1.12 15.14 7.10
N PRO A 198 -0.52 16.34 6.98
CA PRO A 198 -0.87 17.46 7.84
C PRO A 198 -2.33 17.90 7.69
N ILE A 199 -2.89 17.82 6.48
CA ILE A 199 -4.32 18.11 6.25
C ILE A 199 -5.17 17.09 7.00
N ASN A 200 -4.84 15.81 6.93
CA ASN A 200 -5.51 14.78 7.72
C ASN A 200 -5.49 15.08 9.22
N ALA A 201 -4.34 15.50 9.76
CA ALA A 201 -4.22 15.91 11.16
C ALA A 201 -5.13 17.10 11.49
N LEU A 202 -5.20 18.09 10.61
CA LEU A 202 -6.00 19.30 10.79
C LEU A 202 -7.52 19.03 10.76
N VAL A 203 -7.97 18.08 9.94
CA VAL A 203 -9.41 17.73 9.81
C VAL A 203 -9.84 16.57 10.72
N GLY A 204 -8.93 15.99 11.50
CA GLY A 204 -9.22 14.93 12.46
C GLY A 204 -9.28 13.51 11.88
N ASN A 205 -8.78 13.30 10.66
CA ASN A 205 -8.58 11.98 10.08
C ASN A 205 -7.43 11.22 10.75
N GLN A 206 -7.19 9.97 10.35
CA GLN A 206 -5.95 9.29 10.69
C GLN A 206 -4.77 10.03 10.04
N SER A 207 -3.70 10.23 10.80
CA SER A 207 -2.51 10.94 10.33
C SER A 207 -1.28 10.45 11.08
N LEU A 208 -0.19 10.28 10.34
CA LEU A 208 1.12 9.94 10.89
C LEU A 208 1.66 11.11 11.73
N ALA A 209 1.47 12.37 11.31
CA ALA A 209 1.78 13.56 12.09
C ALA A 209 1.08 13.54 13.46
N ALA A 210 -0.19 13.12 13.51
CA ALA A 210 -0.92 12.98 14.76
C ALA A 210 -0.39 11.82 15.64
N GLU A 211 0.13 10.75 15.04
CA GLU A 211 0.75 9.64 15.78
C GLU A 211 2.12 10.00 16.35
N VAL A 212 3.01 10.59 15.53
CA VAL A 212 4.36 11.00 15.97
C VAL A 212 4.30 12.17 16.97
N ALA A 213 3.25 13.00 16.95
CA ALA A 213 2.97 13.99 17.99
C ALA A 213 2.70 13.35 19.36
N ARG A 214 2.26 12.08 19.38
CA ARG A 214 2.09 11.22 20.57
C ARG A 214 3.27 10.26 20.77
N ARG A 215 4.39 10.48 20.08
CA ARG A 215 5.59 9.63 20.06
C ARG A 215 5.35 8.24 19.49
N ARG A 216 4.27 7.96 18.77
CA ARG A 216 3.99 6.65 18.17
C ARG A 216 4.53 6.61 16.75
N TRP A 217 5.44 5.68 16.48
CA TRP A 217 6.15 5.53 15.20
C TRP A 217 5.93 4.17 14.56
N ASP A 218 5.11 3.34 15.19
CA ASP A 218 4.93 1.96 14.81
C ASP A 218 4.23 1.82 13.45
N THR A 219 3.21 2.65 13.16
CA THR A 219 2.59 2.70 11.83
C THR A 219 3.58 3.14 10.76
N VAL A 220 4.39 4.17 11.03
CA VAL A 220 5.42 4.67 10.10
C VAL A 220 6.40 3.54 9.75
N LEU A 221 6.92 2.83 10.75
CA LEU A 221 7.88 1.74 10.54
C LEU A 221 7.27 0.59 9.73
N VAL A 222 6.02 0.22 10.00
CA VAL A 222 5.36 -0.86 9.25
C VAL A 222 5.05 -0.45 7.82
N LEU A 223 4.62 0.78 7.58
CA LEU A 223 4.41 1.29 6.22
C LEU A 223 5.72 1.33 5.43
N ILE A 224 6.84 1.72 6.05
CA ILE A 224 8.16 1.71 5.41
C ILE A 224 8.52 0.29 4.95
N VAL A 225 8.39 -0.70 5.83
CA VAL A 225 8.76 -2.09 5.49
C VAL A 225 7.77 -2.69 4.48
N ALA A 226 6.47 -2.36 4.58
CA ALA A 226 5.49 -2.74 3.58
C ALA A 226 5.80 -2.13 2.21
N GLY A 227 6.16 -0.85 2.17
CA GLY A 227 6.58 -0.14 0.96
C GLY A 227 7.77 -0.81 0.30
N LEU A 228 8.83 -1.11 1.06
CA LEU A 228 9.99 -1.83 0.55
C LEU A 228 9.65 -3.24 0.05
N THR A 229 8.74 -3.94 0.74
CA THR A 229 8.29 -5.28 0.33
C THR A 229 7.54 -5.20 -1.00
N CYS A 230 6.55 -4.31 -1.11
CA CYS A 230 5.80 -4.12 -2.36
C CYS A 230 6.72 -3.62 -3.48
N GLY A 231 7.64 -2.70 -3.18
CA GLY A 231 8.68 -2.23 -4.10
C GLY A 231 9.52 -3.35 -4.67
N PHE A 232 10.01 -4.25 -3.81
CA PHE A 232 10.71 -5.45 -4.27
C PHE A 232 9.90 -6.27 -5.28
N PHE A 233 8.63 -6.56 -5.00
CA PHE A 233 7.78 -7.35 -5.89
C PHE A 233 7.35 -6.61 -7.16
N TRP A 234 7.09 -5.29 -7.08
CA TRP A 234 6.86 -4.45 -8.26
C TRP A 234 8.02 -4.58 -9.23
N GLU A 235 9.24 -4.42 -8.75
CA GLU A 235 10.42 -4.46 -9.61
C GLU A 235 10.78 -5.85 -10.09
N MET A 236 10.67 -6.85 -9.20
CA MET A 236 10.91 -8.24 -9.54
C MET A 236 9.97 -8.71 -10.64
N TRP A 237 8.66 -8.50 -10.50
CA TRP A 237 7.72 -8.96 -11.51
C TRP A 237 7.79 -8.16 -12.79
N ASN A 238 8.13 -6.86 -12.72
CA ASN A 238 8.18 -5.99 -13.88
C ASN A 238 9.35 -6.30 -14.84
N ILE A 239 10.50 -6.80 -14.37
CA ILE A 239 11.71 -6.97 -15.22
C ILE A 239 11.48 -7.79 -16.49
N ASN A 240 10.72 -8.89 -16.42
CA ASN A 240 10.46 -9.79 -17.55
C ASN A 240 9.01 -9.73 -18.05
N SER A 241 8.19 -8.80 -17.54
CA SER A 241 6.77 -8.72 -17.91
C SER A 241 6.54 -7.93 -19.21
N LEU A 242 5.40 -8.19 -19.85
CA LEU A 242 4.87 -7.37 -20.94
C LEU A 242 3.34 -7.25 -20.81
N PRO A 243 2.77 -6.05 -20.58
CA PRO A 243 3.45 -4.77 -20.52
C PRO A 243 4.32 -4.61 -19.27
N LYS A 244 5.30 -3.71 -19.38
CA LYS A 244 6.17 -3.29 -18.28
C LYS A 244 6.37 -1.79 -18.29
N TRP A 245 6.80 -1.22 -17.17
CA TRP A 245 7.39 0.12 -17.15
C TRP A 245 8.91 0.02 -17.13
N ILE A 246 9.58 1.00 -17.73
CA ILE A 246 11.03 1.14 -17.65
C ILE A 246 11.37 2.53 -17.13
N TYR A 247 12.36 2.59 -16.26
CA TYR A 247 12.78 3.83 -15.62
C TYR A 247 13.74 4.63 -16.51
N VAL A 248 13.52 5.93 -16.53
CA VAL A 248 14.40 6.94 -17.14
C VAL A 248 14.67 7.97 -16.05
N VAL A 249 15.54 7.63 -15.10
CA VAL A 249 15.81 8.48 -13.93
C VAL A 249 17.09 9.28 -14.17
N PRO A 250 17.06 10.62 -14.08
CA PRO A 250 18.25 11.44 -14.23
C PRO A 250 19.36 11.05 -13.24
N TYR A 251 20.60 10.95 -13.73
CA TYR A 251 21.85 10.77 -12.96
C TYR A 251 22.05 9.45 -12.19
N VAL A 252 21.01 8.63 -11.99
CA VAL A 252 21.08 7.45 -11.09
C VAL A 252 20.53 6.16 -11.70
N ASP A 253 20.74 5.91 -12.99
CA ASP A 253 20.18 4.72 -13.67
C ASP A 253 20.83 3.37 -13.25
N ARG A 254 22.01 3.38 -12.62
CA ARG A 254 22.73 2.15 -12.24
C ARG A 254 23.46 2.26 -10.90
N PRO A 255 23.74 1.12 -10.22
CA PRO A 255 23.35 -0.26 -10.57
C PRO A 255 21.85 -0.52 -10.35
N LYS A 256 21.29 -1.53 -11.02
CA LYS A 256 19.88 -1.92 -10.91
C LYS A 256 19.71 -3.20 -10.08
N LEU A 257 18.63 -3.26 -9.31
CA LEU A 257 18.07 -4.50 -8.79
C LEU A 257 16.71 -4.67 -9.48
N PHE A 258 16.58 -5.74 -10.24
CA PHE A 258 15.49 -5.91 -11.21
C PHE A 258 15.38 -4.69 -12.15
N GLU A 259 14.19 -4.12 -12.35
CA GLU A 259 14.02 -2.98 -13.28
C GLU A 259 14.49 -1.64 -12.69
N MET A 260 14.46 -1.48 -11.36
CA MET A 260 14.74 -0.21 -10.71
C MET A 260 16.23 -0.02 -10.35
N PRO A 261 16.78 1.19 -10.50
CA PRO A 261 18.06 1.52 -9.90
C PRO A 261 18.04 1.38 -8.38
N LEU A 262 19.15 0.96 -7.76
CA LEU A 262 19.23 0.74 -6.31
C LEU A 262 18.82 1.98 -5.51
N LEU A 263 19.23 3.17 -5.94
CA LEU A 263 18.84 4.42 -5.27
C LEU A 263 17.33 4.70 -5.38
N GLY A 264 16.69 4.21 -6.43
CA GLY A 264 15.24 4.31 -6.63
C GLY A 264 14.45 3.62 -5.53
N TYR A 265 14.96 2.53 -4.93
CA TYR A 265 14.29 1.85 -3.82
C TYR A 265 14.09 2.76 -2.60
N GLY A 266 14.87 3.82 -2.46
CA GLY A 266 14.68 4.87 -1.45
C GLY A 266 13.37 5.64 -1.59
N GLY A 267 12.70 5.55 -2.75
CA GLY A 267 11.37 6.13 -3.00
C GLY A 267 10.21 5.33 -2.40
N TYR A 268 10.33 4.00 -2.22
CA TYR A 268 9.24 3.20 -1.67
C TYR A 268 8.87 3.51 -0.20
N PRO A 269 9.84 3.75 0.71
CA PRO A 269 9.53 4.15 2.07
C PRO A 269 8.63 5.40 2.15
N PRO A 270 8.97 6.56 1.55
CA PRO A 270 8.09 7.72 1.60
C PRO A 270 6.82 7.53 0.75
N PHE A 271 6.89 6.85 -0.39
CA PHE A 271 5.70 6.52 -1.19
C PHE A 271 4.63 5.76 -0.38
N ALA A 272 5.04 4.81 0.47
CA ALA A 272 4.09 4.12 1.35
C ALA A 272 3.37 5.06 2.33
N LEU A 273 4.06 6.12 2.79
CA LEU A 273 3.47 7.15 3.63
C LEU A 273 2.51 8.04 2.82
N GLU A 274 2.84 8.35 1.57
CA GLU A 274 1.97 9.08 0.62
C GLU A 274 0.67 8.32 0.39
N VAL A 275 0.75 7.02 0.12
CA VAL A 275 -0.41 6.15 -0.09
C VAL A 275 -1.32 6.14 1.14
N TYR A 276 -0.74 5.99 2.34
CA TYR A 276 -1.50 6.05 3.59
C TYR A 276 -2.17 7.40 3.80
N ALA A 277 -1.45 8.51 3.59
CA ALA A 277 -1.99 9.85 3.77
C ALA A 277 -3.11 10.16 2.76
N ALA A 278 -2.90 9.83 1.49
CA ALA A 278 -3.89 10.02 0.43
C ALA A 278 -5.16 9.21 0.70
N TYR A 279 -5.02 7.91 1.04
CA TYR A 279 -6.16 7.06 1.39
C TYR A 279 -7.02 7.68 2.49
N ASN A 280 -6.40 8.10 3.60
CA ASN A 280 -7.15 8.64 4.74
C ASN A 280 -7.81 9.98 4.42
N LEU A 281 -7.18 10.81 3.57
CA LEU A 281 -7.77 12.06 3.12
C LEU A 281 -8.98 11.81 2.23
N MET A 282 -8.84 10.95 1.22
CA MET A 282 -9.91 10.58 0.31
C MET A 282 -11.10 9.96 1.05
N PHE A 283 -10.83 9.02 1.96
CA PHE A 283 -11.87 8.39 2.76
C PHE A 283 -12.60 9.42 3.64
N GLY A 284 -11.85 10.29 4.32
CA GLY A 284 -12.43 11.34 5.15
C GLY A 284 -13.29 12.33 4.36
N LEU A 285 -12.88 12.68 3.14
CA LEU A 285 -13.66 13.52 2.23
C LEU A 285 -14.97 12.85 1.77
N LEU A 286 -14.91 11.57 1.42
CA LEU A 286 -16.07 10.83 0.91
C LEU A 286 -17.10 10.49 1.99
N PHE A 287 -16.64 10.08 3.18
CA PHE A 287 -17.53 9.55 4.23
C PHE A 287 -17.68 10.48 5.43
N ARG A 288 -16.97 11.62 5.47
CA ARG A 288 -17.00 12.62 6.55
C ARG A 288 -16.80 12.02 7.95
N ARG A 289 -15.96 10.98 8.03
CA ARG A 289 -15.62 10.29 9.26
C ARG A 289 -14.21 9.72 9.20
N ARG A 290 -13.60 9.59 10.37
CA ARG A 290 -12.28 8.95 10.51
C ARG A 290 -12.38 7.45 10.23
N ASP A 291 -11.52 6.94 9.35
CA ASP A 291 -11.44 5.50 9.11
C ASP A 291 -10.72 4.78 10.26
N ARG A 292 -11.19 3.59 10.58
CA ARG A 292 -10.59 2.67 11.56
C ARG A 292 -10.48 1.24 11.00
N TYR A 293 -10.66 1.09 9.69
CA TYR A 293 -10.69 -0.20 9.04
C TYR A 293 -9.29 -0.82 8.89
N PRO A 294 -8.28 -0.13 8.31
CA PRO A 294 -6.90 -0.60 8.38
C PRO A 294 -6.38 -0.43 9.80
N ARG A 295 -5.80 -1.50 10.36
CA ARG A 295 -5.28 -1.52 11.73
C ARG A 295 -3.76 -1.60 11.71
N PHE A 296 -3.15 -0.44 11.50
CA PHE A 296 -1.70 -0.36 11.44
C PHE A 296 -1.05 0.06 12.74
N ASP A 297 -1.75 0.58 13.74
CA ASP A 297 -1.17 0.90 15.04
C ASP A 297 -1.30 -0.28 16.03
N ALA A 298 -0.30 -0.47 16.89
CA ALA A 298 -0.30 -1.56 17.87
C ALA A 298 -1.51 -1.46 18.84
N ALA A 299 -1.97 -0.23 19.11
CA ALA A 299 -3.09 0.01 20.01
C ALA A 299 -4.44 -0.44 19.43
N ALA A 300 -4.69 -0.32 18.11
CA ALA A 300 -5.89 -0.88 17.51
C ALA A 300 -5.90 -2.41 17.52
N VAL A 301 -4.73 -3.04 17.41
CA VAL A 301 -4.59 -4.50 17.51
C VAL A 301 -4.88 -4.98 18.94
N GLU A 302 -4.30 -4.31 19.96
CA GLU A 302 -4.58 -4.63 21.37
C GLU A 302 -6.04 -4.38 21.78
N GLY A 303 -6.66 -3.32 21.27
CA GLY A 303 -8.07 -3.01 21.51
C GLY A 303 -9.02 -4.04 20.90
N ALA A 304 -8.71 -4.53 19.70
CA ALA A 304 -9.49 -5.58 19.03
C ALA A 304 -9.38 -6.93 19.75
N ALA A 305 -8.18 -7.29 20.23
CA ALA A 305 -7.97 -8.51 21.00
C ALA A 305 -8.72 -8.51 22.35
N ARG A 306 -8.98 -7.33 22.93
CA ARG A 306 -9.72 -7.18 24.19
C ARG A 306 -11.24 -7.10 24.03
N SER A 307 -11.74 -6.66 22.88
CA SER A 307 -13.19 -6.57 22.60
C SER A 307 -13.80 -7.88 22.07
N GLY A 308 -12.96 -8.86 21.72
CA GLY A 308 -13.37 -10.19 21.27
C GLY A 308 -13.30 -11.27 22.35
N ASN A 309 -13.15 -10.89 23.62
CA ASN A 309 -13.13 -11.76 24.80
C ASN A 309 -14.35 -11.49 25.67
#